data_AF-A0A128EEM6-F1
#
_entry.id   AF-A0A128EEM6-F1
#
_cell.length_a   1.000
_cell.length_b   1.000
_cell.length_c   1.000
_cell.angle_alpha   90.00
_cell.angle_beta   90.00
_cell.angle_gamma   90.00
#
_symmetry.space_group_name_H-M   'P 1'
#
loop_
_entity.id
_entity.type
_entity.pdbx_description
1 polymer ?
#
loop_
_entity_poly.entity_id
_entity_poly.type
_entity_poly.pdbx_seq_one_letter_code
_entity_poly.pdbx_strand_id
1 'polypeptide(L)'
;MKSEILKFGADFFALFLCENLEKKEFGNFTQAGFFDDFLIKGESFKKALNEFKNLKFQSLDEINSDFTELFLANIDGVKCPWFASFYFNQYAQIKTARSFLVFKEFYKPSNYDLLSPNLPFDALKNELGFISFCFSSELFKGEIFKKFLQDEFLPFAFTFDNLLLQESKTHFYMGFGLLFKDYLNLLVSEFSIKPNFDEIMDEFKEKSLCKLS
;
A
#
# COMPACT_ATOMS: atom_id res chain seq x y z
N MET A 1 -18.26 -4.64 -11.85
CA MET A 1 -18.53 -4.33 -10.42
C MET A 1 -17.32 -4.65 -9.54
N LYS A 2 -17.08 -5.87 -9.06
CA LYS A 2 -15.96 -6.13 -8.11
C LYS A 2 -14.55 -5.75 -8.61
N SER A 3 -14.21 -6.00 -9.87
CA SER A 3 -12.92 -5.61 -10.45
C SER A 3 -12.71 -4.10 -10.52
N GLU A 4 -13.77 -3.32 -10.77
CA GLU A 4 -13.72 -1.85 -10.79
C GLU A 4 -13.45 -1.28 -9.40
N ILE A 5 -14.00 -1.92 -8.36
CA ILE A 5 -13.73 -1.55 -6.94
C ILE A 5 -12.27 -1.79 -6.61
N LEU A 6 -11.75 -2.96 -6.97
CA LEU A 6 -10.37 -3.34 -6.68
C LEU A 6 -9.37 -2.48 -7.47
N LYS A 7 -9.73 -2.12 -8.70
CA LYS A 7 -8.99 -1.13 -9.48
C LYS A 7 -9.01 0.25 -8.83
N PHE A 8 -10.19 0.73 -8.44
CA PHE A 8 -10.33 2.02 -7.75
C PHE A 8 -9.50 2.05 -6.47
N GLY A 9 -9.51 0.97 -5.68
CA GLY A 9 -8.66 0.84 -4.51
C GLY A 9 -7.17 0.97 -4.86
N ALA A 10 -6.70 0.24 -5.88
CA ALA A 10 -5.32 0.33 -6.35
C ALA A 10 -4.93 1.77 -6.76
N ASP A 11 -5.75 2.40 -7.58
CA ASP A 11 -5.55 3.78 -8.04
C ASP A 11 -5.54 4.75 -6.87
N PHE A 12 -6.50 4.60 -5.95
CA PHE A 12 -6.62 5.41 -4.75
C PHE A 12 -5.32 5.36 -3.95
N PHE A 13 -4.87 4.16 -3.53
CA PHE A 13 -3.67 4.03 -2.70
C PHE A 13 -2.38 4.45 -3.42
N ALA A 14 -2.31 4.27 -4.74
CA ALA A 14 -1.14 4.69 -5.54
C ALA A 14 -0.92 6.20 -5.55
N LEU A 15 -1.98 7.00 -5.36
CA LEU A 15 -1.89 8.46 -5.35
C LEU A 15 -1.22 9.00 -4.09
N PHE A 16 -1.34 8.33 -2.94
CA PHE A 16 -0.93 8.90 -1.64
C PHE A 16 0.54 8.83 -1.32
N LEU A 17 1.29 7.97 -2.01
CA LEU A 17 2.59 7.57 -1.50
C LEU A 17 3.76 8.38 -2.05
N CYS A 18 3.54 9.39 -2.89
CA CYS A 18 4.65 10.04 -3.61
C CYS A 18 5.04 11.43 -3.16
N GLU A 19 4.14 12.18 -2.55
CA GLU A 19 4.35 13.60 -2.33
C GLU A 19 3.71 14.00 -1.00
N ASN A 20 4.24 15.07 -0.39
CA ASN A 20 3.56 15.72 0.72
C ASN A 20 2.14 16.07 0.30
N LEU A 21 1.17 15.85 1.18
CA LEU A 21 -0.22 16.20 0.89
C LEU A 21 -0.32 17.70 0.60
N GLU A 22 -0.85 18.04 -0.56
CA GLU A 22 -1.16 19.43 -0.86
C GLU A 22 -2.49 19.83 -0.20
N LYS A 23 -2.68 21.13 0.09
CA LYS A 23 -3.92 21.66 0.68
C LYS A 23 -5.17 21.25 -0.09
N LYS A 24 -5.08 21.17 -1.42
CA LYS A 24 -6.20 20.80 -2.29
C LYS A 24 -6.60 19.33 -2.10
N GLU A 25 -5.61 18.45 -1.97
CA GLU A 25 -5.81 17.02 -1.77
C GLU A 25 -6.35 16.76 -0.38
N PHE A 26 -5.76 17.39 0.65
CA PHE A 26 -6.26 17.36 2.02
C PHE A 26 -7.73 17.81 2.12
N GLY A 27 -8.10 18.87 1.39
CA GLY A 27 -9.48 19.34 1.30
C GLY A 27 -10.47 18.30 0.80
N ASN A 28 -10.06 17.40 -0.10
CA ASN A 28 -10.94 16.35 -0.62
C ASN A 28 -11.26 15.27 0.43
N PHE A 29 -10.30 14.91 1.31
CA PHE A 29 -10.53 13.92 2.38
C PHE A 29 -11.49 14.39 3.47
N THR A 30 -11.57 15.70 3.64
CA THR A 30 -12.48 16.32 4.61
C THR A 30 -13.87 16.59 4.06
N GLN A 31 -14.09 16.38 2.74
CA GLN A 31 -15.41 16.57 2.13
C GLN A 31 -16.34 15.41 2.47
N ALA A 32 -17.59 15.77 2.78
CA ALA A 32 -18.65 14.80 2.97
C ALA A 32 -18.85 13.99 1.67
N GLY A 33 -18.84 12.66 1.80
CA GLY A 33 -19.12 11.73 0.71
C GLY A 33 -17.92 11.28 -0.12
N PHE A 34 -16.71 11.78 0.15
CA PHE A 34 -15.49 11.31 -0.53
C PHE A 34 -15.30 9.78 -0.41
N PHE A 35 -15.70 9.20 0.72
CA PHE A 35 -15.62 7.77 0.98
C PHE A 35 -16.93 7.01 0.67
N ASP A 36 -17.94 7.65 0.08
CA ASP A 36 -19.21 6.97 -0.20
C ASP A 36 -19.06 5.87 -1.25
N ASP A 37 -18.12 6.08 -2.18
CA ASP A 37 -17.71 5.17 -3.24
C ASP A 37 -16.81 4.03 -2.75
N PHE A 38 -16.30 4.10 -1.50
CA PHE A 38 -15.60 2.98 -0.90
C PHE A 38 -16.60 1.87 -0.53
N LEU A 39 -16.47 0.75 -1.22
CA LEU A 39 -17.46 -0.33 -1.17
C LEU A 39 -17.21 -1.32 -0.03
N ILE A 40 -16.01 -1.32 0.57
CA ILE A 40 -15.72 -2.12 1.76
C ILE A 40 -16.17 -1.33 2.99
N LYS A 41 -17.43 -1.52 3.42
CA LYS A 41 -18.00 -0.83 4.60
C LYS A 41 -17.94 -1.69 5.87
N GLY A 42 -16.78 -2.31 6.11
CA GLY A 42 -16.50 -3.18 7.25
C GLY A 42 -16.20 -2.44 8.55
N GLU A 43 -15.72 -3.17 9.56
CA GLU A 43 -15.34 -2.57 10.85
C GLU A 43 -14.13 -1.63 10.71
N SER A 44 -13.10 -2.02 9.95
CA SER A 44 -11.91 -1.17 9.74
C SER A 44 -12.27 0.08 8.95
N PHE A 45 -13.17 0.00 7.95
CA PHE A 45 -13.76 1.19 7.32
C PHE A 45 -14.43 2.15 8.31
N LYS A 46 -15.23 1.63 9.25
CA LYS A 46 -15.85 2.49 10.29
C LYS A 46 -14.80 3.15 11.17
N LYS A 47 -13.73 2.43 11.53
CA LYS A 47 -12.61 2.98 12.29
C LYS A 47 -11.87 4.04 11.47
N ALA A 48 -11.55 3.76 10.21
CA ALA A 48 -10.93 4.71 9.30
C ALA A 48 -11.76 5.99 9.14
N LEU A 49 -13.08 5.87 8.95
CA LEU A 49 -13.98 7.03 8.91
C LEU A 49 -13.95 7.83 10.22
N ASN A 50 -13.80 7.17 11.36
CA ASN A 50 -13.66 7.86 12.64
C ASN A 50 -12.34 8.64 12.71
N GLU A 51 -11.23 8.03 12.26
CA GLU A 51 -9.95 8.72 12.12
C GLU A 51 -10.07 9.93 11.19
N PHE A 52 -10.70 9.76 10.02
CA PHE A 52 -10.87 10.86 9.06
C PHE A 52 -11.77 11.99 9.58
N LYS A 53 -12.79 11.69 10.40
CA LYS A 53 -13.59 12.72 11.09
C LYS A 53 -12.77 13.53 12.09
N ASN A 54 -11.70 12.97 12.61
CA ASN A 54 -10.79 13.63 13.53
C ASN A 54 -9.71 14.46 12.82
N LEU A 55 -9.61 14.42 11.48
CA LEU A 55 -8.69 15.29 10.72
C LEU A 55 -8.91 16.78 10.98
N LYS A 56 -10.13 17.20 11.34
CA LYS A 56 -10.43 18.59 11.72
C LYS A 56 -9.66 19.07 12.97
N PHE A 57 -9.06 18.14 13.73
CA PHE A 57 -8.21 18.42 14.87
C PHE A 57 -6.72 18.37 14.54
N GLN A 58 -6.36 18.18 13.27
CA GLN A 58 -4.98 18.12 12.80
C GLN A 58 -4.70 19.19 11.75
N SER A 59 -3.51 19.74 11.82
CA SER A 59 -2.97 20.63 10.81
C SER A 59 -2.31 19.84 9.68
N LEU A 60 -2.21 20.45 8.51
CA LEU A 60 -1.47 19.88 7.39
C LEU A 60 0.02 19.71 7.72
N ASP A 61 0.59 20.61 8.53
CA ASP A 61 1.98 20.56 8.94
C ASP A 61 2.26 19.33 9.83
N GLU A 62 1.33 18.97 10.73
CA GLU A 62 1.43 17.72 11.51
C GLU A 62 1.42 16.49 10.62
N ILE A 63 0.54 16.46 9.61
CA ILE A 63 0.45 15.34 8.65
C ILE A 63 1.73 15.24 7.81
N ASN A 64 2.25 16.36 7.29
CA ASN A 64 3.49 16.36 6.51
C ASN A 64 4.72 16.04 7.37
N SER A 65 4.71 16.40 8.65
CA SER A 65 5.74 15.98 9.59
C SER A 65 5.70 14.46 9.79
N ASP A 66 4.51 13.88 9.98
CA ASP A 66 4.33 12.43 10.11
C ASP A 66 4.74 11.71 8.82
N PHE A 67 4.39 12.24 7.64
CA PHE A 67 4.87 11.72 6.34
C PHE A 67 6.40 11.67 6.27
N THR A 68 7.05 12.76 6.68
CA THR A 68 8.51 12.84 6.68
C THR A 68 9.11 11.76 7.57
N GLU A 69 8.61 11.62 8.80
CA GLU A 69 9.09 10.63 9.75
C GLU A 69 8.83 9.18 9.30
N LEU A 70 7.67 8.93 8.70
CA LEU A 70 7.27 7.61 8.23
C LEU A 70 8.09 7.17 7.00
N PHE A 71 8.22 8.04 6.00
CA PHE A 71 8.64 7.61 4.66
C PHE A 71 9.97 8.19 4.17
N LEU A 72 10.45 9.30 4.76
CA LEU A 72 11.61 10.03 4.25
C LEU A 72 12.82 9.99 5.18
N ALA A 73 12.64 10.43 6.43
CA ALA A 73 13.73 10.57 7.39
C ALA A 73 13.21 10.67 8.83
N ASN A 74 13.84 9.92 9.72
CA ASN A 74 13.70 10.02 11.17
C ASN A 74 15.08 9.81 11.80
N ILE A 75 15.28 10.22 13.06
CA ILE A 75 16.56 10.13 13.76
C ILE A 75 17.06 8.68 13.87
N ASP A 76 16.14 7.71 13.99
CA ASP A 76 16.46 6.28 14.04
C ASP A 76 16.38 5.58 12.67
N GLY A 77 16.29 6.36 11.58
CA GLY A 77 16.03 5.84 10.23
C GLY A 77 14.54 5.79 9.87
N VAL A 78 14.26 5.57 8.58
CA VAL A 78 12.91 5.57 8.02
C VAL A 78 12.06 4.48 8.65
N LYS A 79 10.86 4.83 9.14
CA LYS A 79 10.01 3.92 9.93
C LYS A 79 9.20 2.95 9.07
N CYS A 80 8.73 3.39 7.91
CA CYS A 80 7.86 2.62 7.03
C CYS A 80 8.24 2.79 5.54
N PRO A 81 9.43 2.32 5.09
CA PRO A 81 9.81 2.43 3.69
C PRO A 81 8.81 1.74 2.77
N TRP A 82 8.43 2.38 1.68
CA TRP A 82 7.36 1.93 0.78
C TRP A 82 7.93 1.23 -0.46
N PHE A 83 9.02 0.49 -0.27
CA PHE A 83 9.72 -0.28 -1.31
C PHE A 83 9.83 -1.73 -0.87
N ALA A 84 9.34 -2.68 -1.67
CA ALA A 84 9.29 -4.08 -1.27
C ALA A 84 10.68 -4.64 -0.92
N SER A 85 11.72 -4.27 -1.69
CA SER A 85 13.12 -4.68 -1.46
C SER A 85 13.65 -4.39 -0.06
N PHE A 86 13.12 -3.38 0.63
CA PHE A 86 13.46 -3.08 2.01
C PHE A 86 13.10 -4.23 2.97
N TYR A 87 11.98 -4.91 2.73
CA TYR A 87 11.42 -5.94 3.61
C TYR A 87 11.94 -7.35 3.33
N PHE A 88 12.45 -7.57 2.12
CA PHE A 88 12.93 -8.87 1.66
C PHE A 88 14.45 -9.03 1.73
N ASN A 89 15.20 -7.94 1.91
CA ASN A 89 16.66 -7.98 1.94
C ASN A 89 17.16 -7.78 3.37
N GLN A 90 17.96 -8.73 3.89
CA GLN A 90 18.58 -8.68 5.21
C GLN A 90 19.29 -7.36 5.59
N TYR A 91 19.69 -6.55 4.60
CA TYR A 91 20.34 -5.26 4.80
C TYR A 91 19.40 -4.05 4.69
N ALA A 92 18.10 -4.29 4.51
CA ALA A 92 17.06 -3.28 4.38
C ALA A 92 17.38 -2.20 3.32
N GLN A 93 17.91 -2.63 2.17
CA GLN A 93 18.29 -1.72 1.08
C GLN A 93 17.16 -1.54 0.08
N ILE A 94 17.04 -0.33 -0.45
CA ILE A 94 16.15 0.01 -1.56
C ILE A 94 16.86 -0.27 -2.89
N LYS A 95 16.10 -0.67 -3.93
CA LYS A 95 16.60 -0.89 -5.30
C LYS A 95 17.64 -2.02 -5.39
N THR A 96 17.23 -3.19 -4.93
CA THR A 96 18.03 -4.41 -4.98
C THR A 96 17.77 -5.21 -6.26
N ALA A 97 18.44 -6.35 -6.42
CA ALA A 97 18.15 -7.30 -7.50
C ALA A 97 16.66 -7.71 -7.54
N ARG A 98 15.97 -7.76 -6.39
CA ARG A 98 14.55 -8.08 -6.30
C ARG A 98 13.67 -7.07 -7.04
N SER A 99 13.97 -5.77 -6.91
CA SER A 99 13.29 -4.72 -7.68
C SER A 99 13.35 -5.00 -9.18
N PHE A 100 14.52 -5.43 -9.69
CA PHE A 100 14.67 -5.77 -11.09
C PHE A 100 13.97 -7.09 -11.49
N LEU A 101 13.88 -8.05 -10.56
CA LEU A 101 13.11 -9.29 -10.77
C LEU A 101 11.63 -8.98 -10.97
N VAL A 102 11.04 -8.08 -10.17
CA VAL A 102 9.64 -7.65 -10.33
C VAL A 102 9.38 -7.14 -11.76
N PHE A 103 10.26 -6.28 -12.27
CA PHE A 103 10.15 -5.78 -13.64
C PHE A 103 10.26 -6.89 -14.69
N LYS A 104 11.24 -7.79 -14.55
CA LYS A 104 11.53 -8.83 -15.54
C LYS A 104 10.43 -9.89 -15.58
N GLU A 105 9.88 -10.28 -14.43
CA GLU A 105 8.93 -11.38 -14.31
C GLU A 105 7.48 -10.95 -14.48
N PHE A 106 7.12 -9.73 -14.07
CA PHE A 106 5.72 -9.28 -14.09
C PHE A 106 5.50 -8.14 -15.07
N TYR A 107 6.23 -7.03 -14.95
CA TYR A 107 5.89 -5.83 -15.72
C TYR A 107 6.19 -5.98 -17.22
N LYS A 108 7.40 -6.45 -17.54
CA LYS A 108 7.84 -6.59 -18.93
C LYS A 108 7.00 -7.59 -19.73
N PRO A 109 6.69 -8.81 -19.23
CA PRO A 109 5.84 -9.75 -19.96
C PRO A 109 4.39 -9.26 -20.11
N SER A 110 3.93 -8.42 -19.18
CA SER A 110 2.59 -7.84 -19.20
C SER A 110 2.48 -6.57 -20.04
N ASN A 111 3.57 -6.08 -20.65
CA ASN A 111 3.66 -4.79 -21.34
C ASN A 111 3.14 -3.62 -20.49
N TYR A 112 3.46 -3.64 -19.19
CA TYR A 112 3.08 -2.59 -18.27
C TYR A 112 4.06 -1.42 -18.33
N ASP A 113 3.53 -0.21 -18.52
CA ASP A 113 4.26 1.05 -18.37
C ASP A 113 4.19 1.54 -16.92
N LEU A 114 5.35 1.82 -16.33
CA LEU A 114 5.43 2.26 -14.93
C LEU A 114 4.63 3.53 -14.68
N LEU A 115 3.83 3.51 -13.62
CA LEU A 115 3.12 4.68 -13.13
C LEU A 115 4.08 5.81 -12.69
N SER A 116 5.23 5.46 -12.10
CA SER A 116 6.29 6.41 -11.75
C SER A 116 7.66 5.85 -12.16
N PRO A 117 8.17 6.20 -13.36
CA PRO A 117 9.43 5.65 -13.88
C PRO A 117 10.68 6.13 -13.13
N ASN A 118 10.56 7.16 -12.29
CA ASN A 118 11.66 7.69 -11.49
C ASN A 118 11.85 6.93 -10.16
N LEU A 119 10.89 6.07 -9.79
CA LEU A 119 10.98 5.23 -8.60
C LEU A 119 11.48 3.82 -8.95
N PRO A 120 12.04 3.08 -7.98
CA PRO A 120 12.25 1.64 -8.11
C PRO A 120 10.99 0.90 -8.57
N PHE A 121 11.17 -0.22 -9.27
CA PHE A 121 10.07 -1.01 -9.83
C PHE A 121 9.12 -1.57 -8.75
N ASP A 122 9.69 -1.88 -7.60
CA ASP A 122 9.06 -2.43 -6.39
C ASP A 122 8.63 -1.33 -5.39
N ALA A 123 8.57 -0.08 -5.84
CA ALA A 123 7.90 0.96 -5.06
C ALA A 123 6.40 0.64 -4.99
N LEU A 124 5.79 0.80 -3.81
CA LEU A 124 4.37 0.50 -3.58
C LEU A 124 3.45 1.17 -4.61
N LYS A 125 3.77 2.39 -5.05
CA LYS A 125 3.02 3.07 -6.12
C LYS A 125 3.09 2.34 -7.47
N ASN A 126 4.26 1.86 -7.86
CA ASN A 126 4.42 1.13 -9.13
C ASN A 126 3.72 -0.23 -9.06
N GLU A 127 3.80 -0.91 -7.91
CA GLU A 127 3.11 -2.18 -7.68
C GLU A 127 1.58 -2.02 -7.68
N LEU A 128 1.04 -0.98 -7.02
CA LEU A 128 -0.37 -0.63 -7.09
C LEU A 128 -0.80 -0.21 -8.50
N GLY A 129 0.05 0.53 -9.21
CA GLY A 129 -0.18 0.87 -10.62
C GLY A 129 -0.28 -0.38 -11.50
N PHE A 130 0.57 -1.39 -11.26
CA PHE A 130 0.50 -2.67 -11.96
C PHE A 130 -0.78 -3.43 -11.63
N ILE A 131 -1.19 -3.46 -10.36
CA ILE A 131 -2.47 -4.06 -9.93
C ILE A 131 -3.65 -3.41 -10.67
N SER A 132 -3.70 -2.07 -10.71
CA SER A 132 -4.73 -1.33 -11.44
C SER A 132 -4.76 -1.69 -12.93
N PHE A 133 -3.58 -1.75 -13.56
CA PHE A 133 -3.43 -2.17 -14.96
C PHE A 133 -3.93 -3.61 -15.19
N CYS A 134 -3.61 -4.55 -14.29
CA CYS A 134 -4.09 -5.92 -14.38
C CYS A 134 -5.62 -5.97 -14.36
N PHE A 135 -6.29 -5.19 -13.50
CA PHE A 135 -7.77 -5.13 -13.49
C PHE A 135 -8.39 -4.52 -14.75
N SER A 136 -7.64 -3.75 -15.52
CA SER A 136 -8.08 -3.18 -16.82
C SER A 136 -7.68 -3.99 -18.04
N SER A 137 -7.04 -5.14 -17.84
CA SER A 137 -6.58 -6.02 -18.92
C SER A 137 -7.06 -7.44 -18.70
N GLU A 138 -6.85 -8.33 -19.67
CA GLU A 138 -7.16 -9.76 -19.54
C GLU A 138 -6.29 -10.47 -18.48
N LEU A 139 -5.26 -9.79 -17.96
CA LEU A 139 -4.34 -10.34 -16.97
C LEU A 139 -4.97 -10.55 -15.59
N PHE A 140 -6.10 -9.89 -15.28
CA PHE A 140 -6.73 -10.01 -13.95
C PHE A 140 -7.10 -11.45 -13.57
N LYS A 141 -7.29 -12.35 -14.55
CA LYS A 141 -7.54 -13.78 -14.32
C LYS A 141 -6.31 -14.66 -14.52
N GLY A 142 -5.19 -14.06 -14.93
CA GLY A 142 -3.97 -14.76 -15.28
C GLY A 142 -3.18 -15.20 -14.06
N GLU A 143 -2.49 -16.33 -14.20
CA GLU A 143 -1.61 -16.87 -13.15
C GLU A 143 -0.43 -15.94 -12.84
N ILE A 144 0.02 -15.13 -13.81
CA ILE A 144 1.05 -14.10 -13.59
C ILE A 144 0.61 -13.10 -12.52
N PHE A 145 -0.64 -12.64 -12.58
CA PHE A 145 -1.15 -11.65 -11.62
C PHE A 145 -1.34 -12.25 -10.22
N LYS A 146 -1.89 -13.47 -10.14
CA LYS A 146 -2.00 -14.17 -8.85
C LYS A 146 -0.63 -14.41 -8.22
N LYS A 147 0.35 -14.84 -9.03
CA LYS A 147 1.73 -15.03 -8.57
C LYS A 147 2.33 -13.72 -8.05
N PHE A 148 2.18 -12.63 -8.79
CA PHE A 148 2.62 -11.31 -8.34
C PHE A 148 2.02 -10.93 -6.99
N LEU A 149 0.70 -11.07 -6.84
CA LEU A 149 0.01 -10.80 -5.58
C LEU A 149 0.54 -11.67 -4.45
N GLN A 150 0.71 -12.97 -4.69
CA GLN A 150 1.07 -13.95 -3.68
C GLN A 150 2.52 -13.82 -3.19
N ASP A 151 3.47 -13.67 -4.11
CA ASP A 151 4.90 -13.82 -3.84
C ASP A 151 5.61 -12.47 -3.66
N GLU A 152 5.11 -11.40 -4.29
CA GLU A 152 5.76 -10.08 -4.24
C GLU A 152 4.93 -9.08 -3.43
N PHE A 153 3.71 -8.77 -3.89
CA PHE A 153 2.96 -7.63 -3.37
C PHE A 153 2.39 -7.85 -1.97
N LEU A 154 1.54 -8.87 -1.77
CA LEU A 154 0.81 -9.03 -0.51
C LEU A 154 1.72 -9.23 0.71
N PRO A 155 2.80 -10.04 0.66
CA PRO A 155 3.68 -10.21 1.81
C PRO A 155 4.26 -8.88 2.29
N PHE A 156 4.84 -8.09 1.37
CA PHE A 156 5.40 -6.79 1.72
C PHE A 156 4.30 -5.80 2.11
N ALA A 157 3.17 -5.76 1.39
CA ALA A 157 2.13 -4.77 1.63
C ALA A 157 1.48 -4.94 3.01
N PHE A 158 1.28 -6.19 3.46
CA PHE A 158 0.82 -6.45 4.83
C PHE A 158 1.85 -6.05 5.88
N THR A 159 3.14 -6.29 5.63
CA THR A 159 4.22 -5.84 6.52
C THR A 159 4.27 -4.32 6.63
N PHE A 160 4.26 -3.64 5.48
CA PHE A 160 4.19 -2.18 5.36
C PHE A 160 2.98 -1.62 6.11
N ASP A 161 1.78 -2.16 5.88
CA ASP A 161 0.56 -1.71 6.54
C ASP A 161 0.62 -1.84 8.07
N ASN A 162 1.12 -2.97 8.56
CA ASN A 162 1.24 -3.18 10.00
C ASN A 162 2.23 -2.19 10.64
N LEU A 163 3.35 -1.89 9.98
CA LEU A 163 4.29 -0.85 10.43
C LEU A 163 3.67 0.54 10.38
N LEU A 164 2.97 0.86 9.28
CA LEU A 164 2.27 2.13 9.15
C LEU A 164 1.30 2.34 10.31
N LEU A 165 0.47 1.34 10.63
CA LEU A 165 -0.48 1.42 11.74
C LEU A 165 0.18 1.52 13.13
N GLN A 166 1.41 1.02 13.29
CA GLN A 166 2.16 1.09 14.54
C GLN A 166 2.87 2.43 14.73
N GLU A 167 3.41 2.98 13.64
CA GLU A 167 4.31 4.14 13.68
C GLU A 167 3.60 5.46 13.36
N SER A 168 2.40 5.43 12.75
CA SER A 168 1.63 6.64 12.42
C SER A 168 1.26 7.43 13.67
N LYS A 169 1.51 8.73 13.63
CA LYS A 169 1.12 9.66 14.72
C LYS A 169 -0.14 10.45 14.40
N THR A 170 -0.58 10.42 13.14
CA THR A 170 -1.73 11.19 12.67
C THR A 170 -2.91 10.32 12.32
N HIS A 171 -4.12 10.87 12.57
CA HIS A 171 -5.37 10.23 12.17
C HIS A 171 -5.41 9.99 10.66
N PHE A 172 -4.72 10.81 9.86
CA PHE A 172 -4.63 10.61 8.43
C PHE A 172 -4.00 9.27 8.07
N TYR A 173 -2.76 9.00 8.50
CA TYR A 173 -2.06 7.75 8.14
C TYR A 173 -2.62 6.53 8.88
N MET A 174 -3.17 6.71 10.08
CA MET A 174 -3.94 5.65 10.76
C MET A 174 -5.19 5.26 9.96
N GLY A 175 -5.97 6.24 9.50
CA GLY A 175 -7.14 6.01 8.66
C GLY A 175 -6.78 5.37 7.32
N PHE A 176 -5.68 5.82 6.70
CA PHE A 176 -5.14 5.23 5.48
C PHE A 176 -4.78 3.76 5.68
N GLY A 177 -3.99 3.41 6.70
CA GLY A 177 -3.59 2.03 6.97
C GLY A 177 -4.82 1.13 7.22
N LEU A 178 -5.81 1.61 7.97
CA LEU A 178 -7.04 0.85 8.20
C LEU A 178 -7.79 0.52 6.90
N LEU A 179 -7.88 1.47 5.96
CA LEU A 179 -8.47 1.22 4.64
C LEU A 179 -7.58 0.32 3.78
N PHE A 180 -6.27 0.51 3.83
CA PHE A 180 -5.32 -0.25 3.04
C PHE A 180 -5.34 -1.72 3.44
N LYS A 181 -5.35 -2.02 4.74
CA LYS A 181 -5.55 -3.37 5.27
C LYS A 181 -6.82 -4.06 4.76
N ASP A 182 -7.95 -3.35 4.78
CA ASP A 182 -9.22 -3.87 4.26
C ASP A 182 -9.11 -4.18 2.75
N TYR A 183 -8.41 -3.34 1.99
CA TYR A 183 -8.13 -3.57 0.57
C TYR A 183 -7.25 -4.81 0.34
N LEU A 184 -6.18 -4.98 1.11
CA LEU A 184 -5.31 -6.17 1.03
C LEU A 184 -6.09 -7.46 1.34
N ASN A 185 -6.94 -7.43 2.37
CA ASN A 185 -7.81 -8.56 2.70
C ASN A 185 -8.82 -8.85 1.59
N LEU A 186 -9.33 -7.82 0.91
CA LEU A 186 -10.21 -8.02 -0.23
C LEU A 186 -9.48 -8.72 -1.38
N LEU A 187 -8.25 -8.33 -1.70
CA LEU A 187 -7.41 -9.01 -2.70
C LEU A 187 -7.20 -10.48 -2.34
N VAL A 188 -6.83 -10.77 -1.09
CA VAL A 188 -6.67 -12.15 -0.58
C VAL A 188 -7.96 -12.95 -0.79
N SER A 189 -9.10 -12.41 -0.39
CA SER A 189 -10.38 -13.10 -0.47
C SER A 189 -10.86 -13.33 -1.91
N GLU A 190 -10.72 -12.33 -2.78
CA GLU A 190 -11.21 -12.39 -4.17
C GLU A 190 -10.43 -13.41 -4.98
N PHE A 191 -9.12 -13.50 -4.76
CA PHE A 191 -8.26 -14.44 -5.49
C PHE A 191 -7.98 -15.74 -4.74
N SER A 192 -8.49 -15.90 -3.51
CA SER A 192 -8.21 -17.04 -2.62
C SER A 192 -6.71 -17.30 -2.47
N ILE A 193 -5.93 -16.23 -2.33
CA ILE A 193 -4.47 -16.26 -2.25
C ILE A 193 -4.03 -16.42 -0.80
N LYS A 194 -2.98 -17.21 -0.57
CA LYS A 194 -2.25 -17.23 0.70
C LYS A 194 -0.92 -16.51 0.51
N PRO A 195 -0.74 -15.27 1.02
CA PRO A 195 0.51 -14.54 0.85
C PRO A 195 1.71 -15.33 1.40
N ASN A 196 2.82 -15.32 0.65
CA ASN A 196 4.04 -16.02 1.03
C ASN A 196 4.97 -15.11 1.85
N PHE A 197 4.95 -15.26 3.17
CA PHE A 197 5.81 -14.48 4.06
C PHE A 197 7.20 -15.08 4.26
N ASP A 198 7.54 -16.23 3.65
CA ASP A 198 8.78 -16.96 3.95
C ASP A 198 10.04 -16.13 3.67
N GLU A 199 9.99 -15.29 2.64
CA GLU A 199 11.10 -14.44 2.20
C GLU A 199 11.15 -13.07 2.89
N ILE A 200 10.11 -12.68 3.63
CA ILE A 200 10.14 -11.46 4.45
C ILE A 200 11.17 -11.67 5.57
N MET A 201 11.96 -10.64 5.90
CA MET A 201 12.93 -10.76 6.98
C MET A 201 12.25 -11.10 8.31
N ASP A 202 12.91 -11.93 9.12
CA ASP A 202 12.35 -12.41 10.39
C ASP A 202 11.99 -11.26 11.35
N GLU A 203 12.78 -10.17 11.35
CA GLU A 203 12.49 -8.96 12.15
C GLU A 203 11.13 -8.31 11.81
N PHE A 204 10.65 -8.52 10.59
CA PHE A 204 9.36 -8.03 10.12
C PHE A 204 8.26 -9.09 10.18
N LYS A 205 8.61 -10.39 10.16
CA LYS A 205 7.63 -11.48 10.25
C LYS A 205 6.84 -11.45 11.55
N GLU A 206 7.49 -11.25 12.69
CA GLU A 206 6.81 -11.19 14.00
C GLU A 206 5.79 -10.05 14.07
N LYS A 207 6.11 -8.91 13.43
CA LYS A 207 5.19 -7.76 13.31
C LYS A 207 4.06 -8.02 12.32
N SER A 208 4.29 -8.86 11.31
CA SER A 208 3.34 -9.15 10.23
C SER A 208 2.33 -10.25 10.58
N LEU A 209 2.73 -11.23 11.39
CA LEU A 209 1.93 -12.42 11.71
C LEU A 209 0.95 -12.22 12.88
N CYS A 210 1.14 -11.21 13.72
CA CYS A 210 0.34 -11.00 14.94
C CYS A 210 -1.16 -10.73 14.73
N LYS A 211 -1.70 -10.64 13.50
CA LYS A 211 -3.11 -10.30 13.25
C LYS A 211 -3.78 -11.01 12.06
N LEU A 212 -3.23 -12.12 11.56
CA LEU A 212 -3.87 -12.94 10.52
C LEU A 212 -4.73 -14.09 11.07
N SER A 213 -4.95 -14.12 12.40
CA SER A 213 -5.83 -15.07 13.10
C SER A 213 -7.19 -14.47 13.42
#